data_AF-A0A974YDQ6-F1
#
_entry.id   AF-A0A974YDQ6-F1
#
_cell.length_a   1.000
_cell.length_b   1.000
_cell.length_c   1.000
_cell.angle_alpha   90.00
_cell.angle_beta   90.00
_cell.angle_gamma   90.00
#
_symmetry.space_group_name_H-M   'P 1'
#
loop_
_entity.id
_entity.type
_entity.pdbx_description
1 polymer ?
#
loop_
_entity_poly.entity_id
_entity_poly.type
_entity_poly.pdbx_seq_one_letter_code
_entity_poly.pdbx_strand_id
1 'polypeptide(L)' 'MTERKAAPHEAGMSAKETAQYISEFSAELSYLAREVKLDLLAYLLDMARLEAIRTLQMADKDR' A
#
# COMPACT_ATOMS: atom_id res chain seq x y z
N MET A 1 30.27 -12.65 -21.01
CA MET A 1 29.88 -12.52 -19.60
C MET A 1 29.69 -11.05 -19.32
N THR A 2 28.46 -10.57 -19.33
CA THR A 2 28.15 -9.17 -19.04
C THR A 2 27.32 -9.17 -17.77
N GLU A 3 27.96 -8.94 -16.63
CA GLU A 3 27.27 -8.68 -15.37
C GLU A 3 26.47 -7.39 -15.56
N ARG A 4 25.14 -7.51 -15.66
CA ARG A 4 24.26 -6.37 -15.44
C ARG A 4 24.38 -6.02 -13.97
N LYS A 5 25.16 -4.98 -13.69
CA LYS A 5 25.13 -4.27 -12.41
C LYS A 5 23.69 -3.80 -12.19
N ALA A 6 22.96 -4.50 -11.34
CA ALA A 6 21.59 -4.17 -10.95
C ALA A 6 21.51 -2.69 -10.56
N ALA A 7 20.51 -1.99 -11.11
CA ALA A 7 20.20 -0.63 -10.69
C ALA A 7 19.79 -0.66 -9.20
N PRO A 8 20.07 0.40 -8.42
CA PRO A 8 19.74 0.46 -6.98
C PRO A 8 18.24 0.36 -6.65
N HIS A 9 17.38 0.23 -7.67
CA HIS A 9 15.94 0.05 -7.55
C HIS A 9 15.50 -1.43 -7.40
N GLU A 10 16.43 -2.39 -7.46
CA GLU A 10 16.16 -3.83 -7.31
C GLU A 10 16.05 -4.32 -5.85
N ALA A 11 16.29 -3.45 -4.86
CA ALA A 11 15.84 -3.72 -3.51
C ALA A 11 14.33 -3.46 -3.45
N GLY A 12 13.53 -4.43 -3.89
CA GLY A 12 12.06 -4.34 -3.86
C GLY A 12 11.59 -3.97 -2.45
N MET A 13 10.60 -3.06 -2.37
CA MET A 13 10.00 -2.69 -1.08
C MET A 13 9.62 -3.96 -0.31
N SER A 14 9.93 -3.98 0.98
CA SER A 14 9.44 -5.02 1.85
C SER A 14 7.91 -5.06 1.82
N ALA A 15 7.33 -6.23 2.10
CA ALA A 15 5.89 -6.37 2.23
C ALA A 15 5.30 -5.38 3.24
N LYS A 16 6.07 -5.06 4.30
CA LYS A 16 5.71 -4.05 5.30
C LYS A 16 5.68 -2.64 4.72
N GLU A 17 6.72 -2.23 3.99
CA GLU A 17 6.75 -0.91 3.33
C GLU A 17 5.64 -0.77 2.30
N THR A 18 5.35 -1.84 1.56
CA THR A 18 4.25 -1.88 0.58
C THR A 18 2.89 -1.73 1.27
N ALA A 19 2.66 -2.45 2.37
CA ALA A 19 1.41 -2.34 3.13
C ALA A 19 1.26 -0.95 3.76
N GLN A 20 2.34 -0.36 4.27
CA GLN A 20 2.33 1.02 4.78
C GLN A 20 1.93 2.00 3.67
N TYR A 21 2.60 1.92 2.51
CA TYR A 21 2.30 2.75 1.36
C TYR A 21 0.83 2.63 0.92
N ILE A 22 0.31 1.41 0.79
CA ILE A 22 -1.09 1.19 0.39
C ILE A 22 -2.04 1.79 1.43
N SER A 23 -1.78 1.63 2.73
CA SER A 23 -2.64 2.17 3.79
C SER A 23 -2.71 3.71 3.74
N GLU A 24 -1.59 4.38 3.57
CA GLU A 24 -1.53 5.85 3.50
C GLU A 24 -2.17 6.37 2.22
N PHE A 25 -1.79 5.80 1.08
CA PHE A 25 -2.24 6.26 -0.23
C PHE A 25 -3.75 6.04 -0.45
N SER A 26 -4.27 4.89 -0.01
CA SER A 26 -5.71 4.62 -0.08
C SER A 26 -6.55 5.55 0.80
N ALA A 27 -6.01 6.03 1.92
CA ALA A 27 -6.69 7.02 2.76
C ALA A 27 -6.87 8.36 2.03
N GLU A 28 -5.80 8.84 1.38
CA GLU A 28 -5.85 10.08 0.60
C GLU A 28 -6.81 9.98 -0.58
N LEU A 29 -6.77 8.87 -1.32
CA LEU A 29 -7.68 8.64 -2.43
C LEU A 29 -9.13 8.51 -1.98
N SER A 30 -9.39 7.87 -0.83
CA SER A 30 -10.76 7.74 -0.28
C SER A 30 -11.33 9.11 0.06
N TYR A 31 -10.51 9.99 0.66
CA TYR A 31 -10.87 11.38 0.91
C TYR A 31 -11.24 12.10 -0.40
N LEU A 32 -10.36 12.06 -1.42
CA LEU A 32 -10.63 12.70 -2.71
C LEU A 32 -11.86 12.13 -3.42
N ALA A 33 -12.08 10.81 -3.34
CA ALA A 33 -13.25 10.16 -3.93
C ALA A 33 -14.56 10.65 -3.29
N ARG A 34 -14.56 10.92 -1.98
CA ARG A 34 -15.72 11.50 -1.27
C ARG A 34 -16.00 12.94 -1.71
N GLU A 35 -14.96 13.74 -1.94
CA GLU A 35 -15.11 15.12 -2.43
C GLU A 35 -15.82 15.19 -3.79
N VAL A 36 -15.61 14.20 -4.65
CA VAL A 36 -16.26 14.10 -5.98
C VAL A 36 -17.43 13.13 -6.03
N LYS A 37 -17.95 12.68 -4.88
CA LYS A 37 -19.12 11.77 -4.75
C LYS A 37 -18.98 10.43 -5.48
N LEU A 38 -17.78 9.87 -5.47
CA LEU A 38 -17.51 8.52 -5.97
C LEU A 38 -17.59 7.50 -4.83
N ASP A 39 -18.80 7.28 -4.31
CA ASP A 39 -19.02 6.52 -3.07
C ASP A 39 -18.50 5.07 -3.14
N LEU A 40 -18.71 4.38 -4.27
CA LEU A 40 -18.21 3.02 -4.46
C LEU A 40 -16.67 2.98 -4.47
N LEU A 41 -16.02 3.98 -5.07
CA LEU A 41 -14.56 4.06 -5.10
C LEU A 41 -14.01 4.32 -3.70
N ALA A 42 -14.61 5.26 -2.96
CA ALA A 42 -14.23 5.54 -1.56
C ALA A 42 -14.35 4.27 -0.70
N TYR A 43 -15.45 3.52 -0.85
CA TYR A 43 -15.63 2.24 -0.16
C TYR A 43 -14.53 1.23 -0.49
N LEU A 44 -14.20 1.04 -1.77
CA LEU A 44 -13.14 0.10 -2.18
C LEU A 44 -11.77 0.51 -1.63
N LEU A 45 -11.48 1.80 -1.59
CA LEU A 45 -10.24 2.34 -1.03
C LEU A 45 -10.17 2.15 0.48
N ASP A 46 -11.27 2.33 1.20
CA ASP A 46 -11.35 2.04 2.64
C ASP A 46 -11.12 0.54 2.91
N MET A 47 -11.66 -0.34 2.06
CA MET A 47 -11.41 -1.78 2.16
C MET A 47 -9.95 -2.15 1.91
N ALA A 48 -9.33 -1.55 0.89
CA ALA A 48 -7.90 -1.74 0.61
C ALA A 48 -7.03 -1.28 1.79
N ARG A 49 -7.38 -0.14 2.39
CA ARG A 49 -6.72 0.38 3.59
C ARG A 49 -6.81 -0.58 4.77
N LEU A 50 -8.01 -1.10 5.05
CA LEU A 50 -8.24 -2.04 6.15
C LEU A 50 -7.39 -3.30 5.99
N GLU A 51 -7.26 -3.82 4.77
CA GLU A 51 -6.46 -5.01 4.49
C GLU A 51 -4.95 -4.74 4.62
N ALA A 52 -4.50 -3.57 4.19
CA ALA A 52 -3.11 -3.14 4.36
C ALA A 52 -2.74 -3.01 5.85
N ILE A 53 -3.63 -2.42 6.67
CA ILE A 53 -3.44 -2.33 8.13
C ILE A 53 -3.37 -3.72 8.77
N ARG A 54 -4.22 -4.66 8.36
CA ARG A 54 -4.16 -6.05 8.86
C ARG A 54 -2.83 -6.71 8.50
N THR A 55 -2.35 -6.51 7.28
CA THR A 55 -1.06 -7.02 6.82
C THR A 55 0.10 -6.49 7.68
N LEU A 56 0.09 -5.19 8.03
CA LEU A 56 1.07 -4.59 8.94
C LEU A 56 1.01 -5.21 10.34
N GLN A 57 -0.19 -5.39 10.89
CA GLN A 57 -0.38 -6.00 12.21
C GLN A 57 0.10 -7.45 12.26
N MET A 58 -0.10 -8.22 11.19
CA MET A 58 0.40 -9.59 11.08
C MET A 58 1.93 -9.61 10.99
N ALA A 59 2.52 -8.74 10.16
CA ALA A 59 3.97 -8.65 10.04
C ALA A 59 4.67 -8.22 11.35
N ASP A 60 4.03 -7.39 12.16
CA ASP A 60 4.55 -7.00 13.48
C ASP A 60 4.43 -8.12 14.53
N LYS A 61 3.46 -9.03 14.37
CA LYS A 61 3.25 -10.17 15.28
C LYS A 61 4.22 -11.33 15.03
N ASP A 62 4.70 -11.48 13.80
CA ASP A 62 5.62 -12.57 13.39
C ASP A 62 7.10 -12.27 13.68
N ARG A 63 7.41 -11.14 14.33
CA ARG A 63 8.77 -10.67 14.66
C ARG A 63 9.12 -10.89 16.13
#